data_AF-A0A8T2AAM4-F1
#
_entry.id   AF-A0A8T2AAM4-F1
#
_cell.length_a   1.000
_cell.length_b   1.000
_cell.length_c   1.000
_cell.angle_alpha   90.00
_cell.angle_beta   90.00
_cell.angle_gamma   90.00
#
_symmetry.space_group_name_H-M   'P 1'
#
loop_
_entity.id
_entity.type
_entity.pdbx_description
1 polymer ?
#
loop_
_entity_poly.entity_id
_entity_poly.type
_entity_poly.pdbx_seq_one_letter_code
_entity_poly.pdbx_strand_id
1 'polypeptide(L)'
;MRGKKIIITDEDVKLLVTIIGTIGVTNGRPYQYKVEAWTNENEKYETKVVPTEGDPEFDEELQIFQDKNFPAESLYVDVFKTNSIGTYFVGRGVTLLPTVKGVDFYREVELSGPEETGFIQLSLNLMEFEVLGYVSS
;
A
#
# COMPACT_ATOMS: atom_id res chain seq x y z
N MET A 1 -11.81 42.25 16.86
CA MET A 1 -11.09 41.10 16.24
C MET A 1 -12.11 40.30 15.43
N ARG A 2 -11.97 40.19 14.11
CA ARG A 2 -12.85 39.33 13.28
C ARG A 2 -12.41 37.88 13.48
N GLY A 3 -13.27 37.05 14.04
CA GLY A 3 -12.99 35.63 14.24
C GLY A 3 -13.02 34.88 12.91
N LYS A 4 -11.93 34.20 12.56
CA LYS A 4 -11.93 33.27 11.43
C LYS A 4 -12.79 32.07 11.81
N LYS A 5 -13.79 31.74 10.99
CA LYS A 5 -14.61 30.55 11.17
C LYS A 5 -13.95 29.39 10.41
N ILE A 6 -13.59 28.33 11.13
CA ILE A 6 -13.18 27.06 10.54
C ILE A 6 -14.45 26.39 10.01
N ILE A 7 -14.40 25.91 8.78
CA ILE A 7 -15.46 25.08 8.18
C ILE A 7 -14.83 23.82 7.61
N ILE A 8 -15.55 22.69 7.71
CA ILE A 8 -15.20 21.48 6.98
C ILE A 8 -15.54 21.75 5.51
N THR A 9 -14.56 21.58 4.63
CA THR A 9 -14.72 21.83 3.18
C THR A 9 -14.80 20.57 2.35
N ASP A 10 -14.25 19.45 2.84
CA ASP A 10 -14.33 18.14 2.19
C ASP A 10 -13.99 17.02 3.20
N GLU A 11 -14.27 15.76 2.87
CA GLU A 11 -13.93 14.57 3.69
C GLU A 11 -13.15 13.56 2.86
N ASP A 12 -11.81 13.52 2.94
CA ASP A 12 -10.99 12.63 2.12
C ASP A 12 -10.83 11.25 2.74
N VAL A 13 -11.00 10.20 1.92
CA VAL A 13 -10.77 8.82 2.33
C VAL A 13 -9.40 8.38 1.84
N LYS A 14 -8.57 7.86 2.75
CA LYS A 14 -7.27 7.26 2.41
C LYS A 14 -7.21 5.84 2.92
N LEU A 15 -6.57 4.98 2.15
CA LEU A 15 -6.15 3.67 2.59
C LEU A 15 -4.69 3.76 3.02
N LEU A 16 -4.43 3.50 4.30
CA LEU A 16 -3.08 3.26 4.81
C LEU A 16 -2.76 1.78 4.60
N VAL A 17 -1.68 1.50 3.88
CA VAL A 17 -1.22 0.15 3.56
C VAL A 17 0.17 -0.01 4.17
N THR A 18 0.27 -0.72 5.28
CA THR A 18 1.58 -1.13 5.82
C THR A 18 2.03 -2.39 5.10
N ILE A 19 3.11 -2.28 4.34
CA ILE A 19 3.83 -3.42 3.77
C ILE A 19 4.77 -3.93 4.86
N ILE A 20 4.45 -5.08 5.46
CA ILE A 20 5.23 -5.64 6.57
C ILE A 20 6.45 -6.38 6.01
N GLY A 21 6.19 -7.38 5.16
CA GLY A 21 7.22 -8.25 4.62
C GLY A 21 6.62 -9.35 3.77
N THR A 22 7.46 -10.26 3.31
CA THR A 22 7.03 -11.43 2.53
C THR A 22 7.39 -12.74 3.24
N ILE A 23 6.83 -13.85 2.78
CA ILE A 23 7.23 -15.21 3.18
C ILE A 23 7.41 -16.06 1.93
N GLY A 24 8.55 -16.75 1.82
CA GLY A 24 8.80 -17.75 0.78
C GLY A 24 9.06 -17.17 -0.62
N VAL A 25 9.49 -15.91 -0.72
CA VAL A 25 9.78 -15.24 -2.01
C VAL A 25 11.29 -15.15 -2.30
N THR A 26 12.11 -15.83 -1.51
CA THR A 26 13.55 -15.89 -1.71
C THR A 26 13.98 -17.33 -1.97
N ASN A 27 15.05 -17.48 -2.75
CA ASN A 27 15.78 -18.73 -2.91
C ASN A 27 17.07 -18.77 -2.06
N GLY A 28 17.22 -17.86 -1.10
CA GLY A 28 18.38 -17.75 -0.21
C GLY A 28 19.59 -17.04 -0.82
N ARG A 29 19.39 -16.26 -1.88
CA ARG A 29 20.45 -15.45 -2.51
C ARG A 29 20.24 -13.96 -2.22
N PRO A 30 21.32 -13.17 -2.16
CA PRO A 30 21.21 -11.72 -1.96
C PRO A 30 20.54 -11.06 -3.16
N TYR A 31 19.36 -10.49 -2.92
CA TYR A 31 18.63 -9.66 -3.87
C TYR A 31 18.17 -8.38 -3.18
N GLN A 32 17.72 -7.42 -4.00
CA GLN A 32 17.03 -6.25 -3.51
C GLN A 32 15.57 -6.36 -3.91
N TYR A 33 14.65 -6.01 -3.01
CA TYR A 33 13.22 -6.11 -3.27
C TYR A 33 12.53 -4.77 -3.11
N LYS A 34 11.46 -4.56 -3.87
CA LYS A 34 10.53 -3.46 -3.68
C LYS A 34 9.10 -3.95 -3.91
N VAL A 35 8.14 -3.23 -3.36
CA VAL A 35 6.72 -3.50 -3.52
C VAL A 35 6.06 -2.28 -4.14
N GLU A 36 5.18 -2.51 -5.12
CA GLU A 36 4.26 -1.51 -5.62
C GLU A 36 2.83 -1.89 -5.18
N ALA A 37 2.07 -0.92 -4.67
CA ALA A 37 0.70 -1.11 -4.22
C ALA A 37 -0.23 -0.07 -4.86
N TRP A 38 -1.43 -0.50 -5.28
CA TRP A 38 -2.41 0.38 -5.92
C TRP A 38 -3.83 -0.14 -5.85
N THR A 39 -4.77 0.80 -5.88
CA THR A 39 -6.20 0.56 -6.13
C THR A 39 -6.63 1.02 -7.53
N ASN A 40 -5.84 1.91 -8.15
CA ASN A 40 -5.98 2.38 -9.52
C ASN A 40 -4.65 2.17 -10.26
N GLU A 41 -4.65 1.45 -11.37
CA GLU A 41 -3.42 1.09 -12.10
C GLU A 41 -2.59 2.29 -12.60
N ASN A 42 -3.21 3.46 -12.73
CA ASN A 42 -2.55 4.70 -13.15
C ASN A 42 -1.84 5.43 -11.99
N GLU A 43 -2.14 5.08 -10.75
CA GLU A 43 -1.51 5.66 -9.55
C GLU A 43 -0.96 4.55 -8.65
N LYS A 44 0.32 4.24 -8.84
CA LYS A 44 1.04 3.25 -8.06
C LYS A 44 1.93 3.90 -7.03
N TYR A 45 1.96 3.30 -5.85
CA TYR A 45 2.77 3.74 -4.72
C TYR A 45 3.80 2.65 -4.43
N GLU A 46 5.06 3.03 -4.24
CA GLU A 46 6.15 2.07 -4.06
C GLU A 46 6.84 2.21 -2.71
N THR A 47 7.27 1.09 -2.16
CA THR A 47 8.18 1.06 -1.01
C THR A 47 9.60 1.43 -1.44
N LYS A 48 10.43 1.71 -0.45
CA LYS A 48 11.89 1.69 -0.61
C LYS A 48 12.35 0.29 -1.01
N VAL A 49 13.56 0.28 -1.57
CA VAL A 49 14.26 -0.95 -1.94
C VAL A 49 14.96 -1.52 -0.71
N VAL A 50 14.73 -2.81 -0.43
CA VAL A 50 15.31 -3.54 0.71
C VAL A 50 16.27 -4.62 0.22
N PRO A 51 17.58 -4.54 0.52
CA PRO A 51 18.53 -5.62 0.27
C PRO A 51 18.42 -6.71 1.35
N THR A 52 18.29 -7.98 0.95
CA THR A 52 18.24 -9.12 1.88
C THR A 52 18.72 -10.41 1.22
N GLU A 53 19.16 -11.36 2.05
CA GLU A 53 19.42 -12.77 1.67
C GLU A 53 18.23 -13.68 2.05
N GLY A 54 17.34 -13.21 2.92
CA GLY A 54 16.13 -13.88 3.37
C GLY A 54 14.87 -13.31 2.71
N ASP A 55 13.72 -13.56 3.31
CA ASP A 55 12.50 -12.85 2.92
C ASP A 55 12.62 -11.36 3.30
N PRO A 56 12.24 -10.41 2.42
CA PRO A 56 12.30 -8.99 2.74
C PRO A 56 11.28 -8.56 3.79
N GLU A 57 11.76 -7.74 4.73
CA GLU A 57 10.97 -6.96 5.69
C GLU A 57 11.02 -5.50 5.24
N PHE A 58 9.86 -4.89 5.02
CA PHE A 58 9.74 -3.50 4.54
C PHE A 58 9.36 -2.55 5.67
N ASP A 59 8.43 -2.93 6.52
CA ASP A 59 7.85 -2.12 7.60
C ASP A 59 7.54 -0.67 7.16
N GLU A 60 6.94 -0.52 5.98
CA GLU A 60 6.69 0.78 5.35
C GLU A 60 5.19 1.00 5.10
N GLU A 61 4.71 2.19 5.48
CA GLU A 61 3.32 2.62 5.24
C GLU A 61 3.22 3.42 3.93
N LEU A 62 2.35 2.96 3.03
CA LEU A 62 1.94 3.65 1.82
C LEU A 62 0.56 4.27 2.02
N GLN A 63 0.37 5.52 1.58
CA GLN A 63 -0.91 6.22 1.66
C GLN A 63 -1.54 6.32 0.28
N ILE A 64 -2.65 5.61 0.08
CA ILE A 64 -3.36 5.55 -1.20
C ILE A 64 -4.68 6.30 -1.08
N PHE A 65 -4.81 7.39 -1.82
CA PHE A 65 -6.06 8.16 -1.88
C PHE A 65 -7.18 7.34 -2.52
N GLN A 66 -8.37 7.37 -1.93
CA GLN A 66 -9.56 6.70 -2.46
C GLN A 66 -10.48 7.70 -3.14
N ASP A 67 -10.90 7.41 -4.37
CA ASP A 67 -11.93 8.20 -5.05
C ASP A 67 -13.29 7.93 -4.40
N LYS A 68 -13.91 8.99 -3.86
CA LYS A 68 -15.22 8.90 -3.19
C LYS A 68 -16.34 8.52 -4.15
N ASN A 69 -16.21 8.85 -5.42
CA ASN A 69 -17.22 8.56 -6.44
C ASN A 69 -17.08 7.14 -6.98
N PHE A 70 -15.87 6.57 -6.93
CA PHE A 70 -15.54 5.25 -7.44
C PHE A 70 -14.65 4.52 -6.43
N PRO A 71 -15.20 4.11 -5.28
CA PRO A 71 -14.42 3.42 -4.26
C PRO A 71 -13.91 2.10 -4.82
N ALA A 72 -12.60 1.89 -4.73
CA ALA A 72 -12.02 0.62 -5.14
C ALA A 72 -12.45 -0.49 -4.17
N GLU A 73 -12.63 -1.70 -4.70
CA GLU A 73 -12.99 -2.86 -3.89
C GLU A 73 -11.76 -3.68 -3.48
N SER A 74 -10.66 -3.54 -4.22
CA SER A 74 -9.46 -4.37 -4.07
C SER A 74 -8.19 -3.53 -4.07
N LEU A 75 -7.21 -4.00 -3.30
CA LEU A 75 -5.82 -3.60 -3.35
C LEU A 75 -5.04 -4.63 -4.17
N TYR A 76 -4.23 -4.15 -5.09
CA TYR A 76 -3.25 -4.94 -5.83
C TYR A 76 -1.86 -4.61 -5.29
N VAL A 77 -1.04 -5.64 -5.12
CA VAL A 77 0.33 -5.52 -4.60
C VAL A 77 1.26 -6.37 -5.46
N ASP A 78 2.22 -5.73 -6.12
CA ASP A 78 3.25 -6.42 -6.91
C ASP A 78 4.58 -6.40 -6.17
N VAL A 79 5.18 -7.58 -6.06
CA VAL A 79 6.53 -7.75 -5.53
C VAL A 79 7.52 -7.82 -6.68
N PHE A 80 8.60 -7.07 -6.56
CA PHE A 80 9.68 -7.05 -7.54
C PHE A 80 11.01 -7.35 -6.87
N LYS A 81 11.88 -8.07 -7.60
CA LYS A 81 13.30 -8.16 -7.30
C LYS A 81 14.08 -7.25 -8.26
N THR A 82 15.07 -6.54 -7.75
CA THR A 82 15.86 -5.56 -8.50
C THR A 82 17.35 -5.80 -8.29
N ASN A 83 18.12 -5.52 -9.33
CA ASN A 83 19.58 -5.54 -9.30
C ASN A 83 20.13 -4.54 -10.34
N SER A 84 21.44 -4.55 -10.58
CA SER A 84 22.08 -3.66 -11.56
C SER A 84 21.68 -3.92 -13.02
N ILE A 85 21.07 -5.07 -13.32
CA ILE A 85 20.67 -5.49 -14.67
C ILE A 85 19.22 -5.08 -14.94
N GLY A 86 18.38 -5.03 -13.91
CA GLY A 86 17.01 -4.55 -14.03
C GLY A 86 16.10 -4.94 -12.87
N THR A 87 14.81 -4.69 -13.07
CA THR A 87 13.74 -5.05 -12.15
C THR A 87 12.89 -6.17 -12.75
N TYR A 88 12.64 -7.21 -11.97
CA TYR A 88 11.95 -8.43 -12.38
C TYR A 88 10.74 -8.65 -11.48
N PHE A 89 9.61 -8.96 -12.09
CA PHE A 89 8.37 -9.25 -11.39
C PHE A 89 8.45 -10.61 -10.70
N VAL A 90 8.13 -10.65 -9.42
CA VAL A 90 8.10 -11.87 -8.59
C VAL A 90 6.70 -12.44 -8.57
N GLY A 91 5.71 -11.63 -8.16
CA GLY A 91 4.33 -12.05 -8.06
C GLY A 91 3.39 -10.93 -7.63
N ARG A 92 2.09 -11.16 -7.84
CA ARG A 92 1.00 -10.23 -7.50
C ARG A 92 0.09 -10.82 -6.44
N GLY A 93 -0.10 -10.09 -5.35
CA GLY A 93 -1.16 -10.31 -4.38
C GLY A 93 -2.38 -9.44 -4.70
N VAL A 94 -3.57 -9.96 -4.44
CA VAL A 94 -4.83 -9.23 -4.55
C VAL A 94 -5.65 -9.47 -3.29
N THR A 95 -6.13 -8.41 -2.67
CA THR A 95 -6.95 -8.51 -1.45
C THR A 95 -8.05 -7.47 -1.43
N LEU A 96 -9.17 -7.79 -0.80
CA LEU A 96 -10.29 -6.86 -0.65
C LEU A 96 -9.93 -5.74 0.33
N LEU A 97 -10.40 -4.53 0.05
CA LEU A 97 -10.27 -3.41 0.98
C LEU A 97 -11.10 -3.63 2.25
N PRO A 98 -10.64 -3.14 3.41
CA PRO A 98 -11.43 -3.17 4.63
C PRO A 98 -12.66 -2.28 4.51
N THR A 99 -13.78 -2.73 5.08
CA THR A 99 -15.06 -2.00 5.05
C THR A 99 -15.31 -1.16 6.30
N VAL A 100 -14.56 -1.41 7.37
CA VAL A 100 -14.67 -0.66 8.63
C VAL A 100 -13.54 0.36 8.69
N LYS A 101 -13.92 1.63 8.86
CA LYS A 101 -12.96 2.73 8.95
C LYS A 101 -12.24 2.76 10.31
N GLY A 102 -10.98 3.17 10.32
CA GLY A 102 -10.17 3.39 11.52
C GLY A 102 -9.73 2.12 12.25
N VAL A 103 -9.83 0.96 11.61
CA VAL A 103 -9.43 -0.34 12.18
C VAL A 103 -8.38 -0.97 11.28
N ASP A 104 -7.33 -1.51 11.90
CA ASP A 104 -6.27 -2.24 11.19
C ASP A 104 -6.74 -3.65 10.84
N PHE A 105 -6.55 -4.03 9.58
CA PHE A 105 -6.84 -5.35 9.05
C PHE A 105 -5.56 -6.02 8.56
N TYR A 106 -5.06 -6.95 9.36
CA TYR A 106 -3.95 -7.80 8.96
C TYR A 106 -4.37 -8.80 7.88
N ARG A 107 -3.55 -8.95 6.85
CA ARG A 107 -3.72 -9.90 5.76
C ARG A 107 -2.41 -10.53 5.37
N GLU A 108 -2.42 -11.84 5.27
CA GLU A 108 -1.42 -12.59 4.51
C GLU A 108 -2.04 -12.94 3.16
N VAL A 109 -1.42 -12.49 2.08
CA VAL A 109 -1.97 -12.57 0.73
C VAL A 109 -1.03 -13.41 -0.13
N GLU A 110 -1.57 -14.47 -0.72
CA GLU A 110 -0.81 -15.34 -1.63
C GLU A 110 -0.41 -14.56 -2.90
N LEU A 111 0.85 -14.74 -3.30
CA LEU A 111 1.42 -14.14 -4.50
C LEU A 111 1.23 -15.08 -5.70
N SER A 112 0.57 -14.56 -6.74
CA SER A 112 0.46 -15.20 -8.04
C SER A 112 1.58 -14.71 -8.97
N GLY A 113 2.52 -15.59 -9.31
CA GLY A 113 3.73 -15.20 -10.04
C GLY A 113 4.37 -16.33 -10.85
N PRO A 114 5.25 -15.99 -11.81
CA PRO A 114 5.88 -16.96 -12.70
C PRO A 114 7.02 -17.76 -12.04
N GLU A 115 7.69 -17.21 -11.03
CA GLU A 115 8.96 -17.76 -10.53
C GLU A 115 8.89 -18.28 -9.08
N GLU A 116 8.11 -17.64 -8.21
CA GLU A 116 8.12 -17.92 -6.77
C GLU A 116 6.69 -17.89 -6.21
N THR A 117 6.31 -18.93 -5.47
CA THR A 117 5.06 -19.00 -4.70
C THR A 117 5.36 -18.59 -3.27
N GLY A 118 4.75 -17.50 -2.81
CA GLY A 118 4.96 -16.96 -1.48
C GLY A 118 3.79 -16.10 -1.04
N PHE A 119 3.97 -15.40 0.07
CA PHE A 119 2.96 -14.51 0.63
C PHE A 119 3.52 -13.12 0.83
N ILE A 120 2.65 -12.10 0.75
CA ILE A 120 2.91 -10.75 1.23
C ILE A 120 2.06 -10.51 2.48
N GLN A 121 2.68 -9.96 3.51
CA GLN A 121 2.06 -9.61 4.78
C GLN A 121 1.76 -8.11 4.82
N LEU A 122 0.51 -7.78 5.09
CA LEU A 122 -0.03 -6.42 4.99
C LEU A 122 -0.84 -6.07 6.24
N SER A 123 -0.83 -4.79 6.63
CA SER A 123 -1.88 -4.19 7.46
C SER A 123 -2.61 -3.11 6.66
N LEU A 124 -3.94 -3.16 6.64
CA LEU A 124 -4.78 -2.24 5.89
C LEU A 124 -5.66 -1.43 6.84
N ASN A 125 -5.66 -0.10 6.71
CA ASN A 125 -6.53 0.78 7.49
C ASN A 125 -7.19 1.82 6.58
N LEU A 126 -8.53 1.78 6.51
CA LEU A 126 -9.30 2.78 5.78
C LEU A 126 -9.58 3.97 6.72
N MET A 127 -9.04 5.13 6.41
CA MET A 127 -9.16 6.34 7.22
C MET A 127 -9.98 7.40 6.49
N GLU A 128 -10.76 8.17 7.23
CA GLU A 128 -11.47 9.35 6.76
C GLU A 128 -10.90 10.59 7.44
N PHE A 129 -10.59 11.60 6.64
CA PHE A 129 -9.96 12.83 7.08
C PHE A 129 -10.83 14.02 6.71
N GLU A 130 -11.20 14.83 7.69
CA GLU A 130 -11.85 16.11 7.44
C GLU A 130 -10.82 17.10 6.89
N VAL A 131 -11.10 17.66 5.71
CA VAL A 131 -10.35 18.76 5.11
C VAL A 131 -10.93 20.06 5.65
N LEU A 132 -10.12 20.79 6.42
CA LEU A 132 -10.52 22.07 7.00
C LEU A 132 -10.17 23.24 6.08
N GLY A 133 -11.15 24.10 5.83
CA GLY A 133 -10.97 25.37 5.13
C GLY A 133 -11.23 26.58 6.02
N TYR A 134 -10.78 27.74 5.55
CA TYR A 134 -11.00 29.03 6.21
C TYR A 134 -11.75 29.98 5.28
N VAL A 135 -12.84 30.57 5.77
CA VAL A 135 -13.52 31.68 5.08
C VAL A 135 -13.13 32.99 5.77
N SER A 136 -12.59 33.93 5.00
CA SER A 136 -12.35 35.29 5.48
C SER A 136 -13.65 36.09 5.45
N SER A 137 -14.08 36.59 6.62
CA SER A 137 -15.22 37.49 6.84
C SER A 137 -14.94 38.94 6.46
#